data_AF-A0A7R9LHN8-F1
#
_entry.id   AF-A0A7R9LHN8-F1
#
_cell.length_a   1.000
_cell.length_b   1.000
_cell.length_c   1.000
_cell.angle_alpha   90.00
_cell.angle_beta   90.00
_cell.angle_gamma   90.00
#
_symmetry.space_group_name_H-M   'P 1'
#
loop_
_entity.id
_entity.type
_entity.pdbx_description
1 polymer ?
#
loop_
_entity_poly.entity_id
_entity_poly.type
_entity_poly.pdbx_seq_one_letter_code
_entity_poly.pdbx_strand_id
1 'polypeptide(L)'
;MMSSTISRSLNIVKHSNRCIQLSCISHNALNINLKHNHLLIKSHLPVVQRIANRYLCSNTWSPVVDSLQDKRSVLTDDTFQRATSEDSVQVVNEMTANMTADTTRTKGHNTADSEAVKQFWKRHDIGVHGRDAPLPILDMNGYDWPPEIRQALEADGFAEPTPIQCQGWPVVLSGRDMVGVAQTGSGKTLCYVLPAFVKLATDGTQRGPKCLVLAPTRELAQQIQSVVRRYKFANSVCLYGGASRIPQMQALRTYNPQIVIATPGRLNDFVESSAIDLKTVDYLVLDEADRMLDMGFEPQIRSIIDEIPAERQTVMWSATWPQEVKSLAAHYMKDYIQINVGGSDLTA
;
A
#
# COMPACT_ATOMS: atom_id res chain seq x y z
N MET A 1 -1.41 -37.01 -21.75
CA MET A 1 -0.02 -36.76 -21.32
C MET A 1 0.39 -35.27 -21.28
N MET A 2 -0.44 -34.29 -21.67
CA MET A 2 -0.10 -32.85 -21.56
C MET A 2 -0.50 -32.16 -20.24
N SER A 3 -1.39 -32.78 -19.44
CA SER A 3 -1.85 -32.19 -18.18
C SER A 3 -0.80 -32.25 -17.05
N SER A 4 0.19 -33.13 -17.15
CA SER A 4 1.25 -33.30 -16.14
C SER A 4 2.43 -32.33 -16.31
N THR A 5 2.62 -31.77 -17.52
CA THR A 5 3.73 -30.84 -17.82
C THR A 5 3.43 -29.40 -17.37
N ILE A 6 2.16 -28.98 -17.44
CA ILE A 6 1.72 -27.64 -16.96
C ILE A 6 1.74 -27.57 -15.44
N SER A 7 1.35 -28.65 -14.76
CA SER A 7 1.39 -28.72 -13.28
C SER A 7 2.83 -28.72 -12.73
N ARG A 8 3.80 -29.29 -13.48
CA ARG A 8 5.24 -29.17 -13.14
C ARG A 8 5.80 -27.75 -13.37
N SER A 9 5.33 -27.04 -14.38
CA SER A 9 5.81 -25.68 -14.69
C SER A 9 5.28 -24.63 -13.69
N LEU A 10 4.04 -24.78 -13.21
CA LEU A 10 3.47 -23.94 -12.15
C LEU A 10 4.07 -24.21 -10.76
N ASN A 11 4.57 -25.42 -10.50
CA ASN A 11 5.24 -25.75 -9.23
C ASN A 11 6.70 -25.27 -9.17
N ILE A 12 7.37 -25.06 -10.31
CA ILE A 12 8.72 -24.46 -10.34
C ILE A 12 8.66 -22.98 -9.93
N VAL A 13 7.56 -22.29 -10.19
CA VAL A 13 7.34 -20.87 -9.80
C VAL A 13 7.09 -20.71 -8.29
N LYS A 14 6.72 -21.78 -7.57
CA LYS A 14 6.52 -21.73 -6.10
C LYS A 14 7.81 -21.85 -5.29
N HIS A 15 8.95 -22.18 -5.88
CA HIS A 15 10.18 -22.46 -5.13
C HIS A 15 11.42 -21.63 -5.48
N SER A 16 11.31 -20.59 -6.31
CA SER A 16 12.42 -19.66 -6.51
C SER A 16 12.09 -18.27 -5.97
N ASN A 17 12.50 -18.04 -4.71
CA ASN A 17 12.86 -16.71 -4.24
C ASN A 17 13.88 -16.09 -5.19
N ARG A 18 13.57 -14.91 -5.75
CA ARG A 18 14.51 -13.83 -6.10
C ARG A 18 13.72 -12.65 -6.69
N CYS A 19 13.36 -11.71 -5.83
CA CYS A 19 13.38 -10.30 -6.22
C CYS A 19 14.83 -9.96 -6.55
N ILE A 20 15.17 -9.89 -7.83
CA ILE A 20 16.21 -9.05 -8.45
C ILE A 20 16.12 -9.35 -9.97
N GLN A 21 15.94 -8.27 -10.76
CA GLN A 21 15.95 -8.21 -12.23
C GLN A 21 14.77 -8.87 -12.98
N LEU A 22 13.75 -8.07 -13.27
CA LEU A 22 12.80 -8.30 -14.37
C LEU A 22 12.74 -7.11 -15.34
N SER A 23 13.89 -6.53 -15.67
CA SER A 23 14.04 -5.63 -16.83
C SER A 23 14.30 -6.38 -18.15
N CYS A 24 14.30 -7.73 -18.16
CA CYS A 24 14.66 -8.51 -19.37
C CYS A 24 13.76 -9.71 -19.71
N ILE A 25 12.58 -9.90 -19.09
CA ILE A 25 11.66 -10.99 -19.50
C ILE A 25 10.39 -10.43 -20.18
N SER A 26 10.57 -9.58 -21.19
CA SER A 26 9.47 -9.07 -22.01
C SER A 26 9.61 -9.34 -23.51
N HIS A 27 10.46 -10.27 -23.94
CA HIS A 27 10.61 -10.57 -25.37
C HIS A 27 10.25 -12.00 -25.80
N ASN A 28 10.09 -12.98 -24.89
CA ASN A 28 9.83 -14.37 -25.31
C ASN A 28 8.66 -15.10 -24.62
N ALA A 29 7.97 -14.51 -23.64
CA ALA A 29 6.83 -15.17 -22.98
C ALA A 29 5.46 -14.86 -23.63
N LEU A 30 5.39 -13.91 -24.56
CA LEU A 30 4.16 -13.51 -25.25
C LEU A 30 4.02 -14.09 -26.67
N ASN A 31 4.93 -14.99 -27.08
CA ASN A 31 4.84 -15.74 -28.33
C ASN A 31 4.31 -17.17 -28.13
N ILE A 32 3.40 -17.35 -27.16
CA ILE A 32 2.61 -18.59 -27.07
C ILE A 32 1.48 -18.48 -28.09
N ASN A 33 1.83 -18.86 -29.33
CA ASN A 33 0.98 -19.36 -30.41
C ASN A 33 -0.55 -19.20 -30.21
N LEU A 34 -1.03 -17.96 -30.38
CA LEU A 34 -2.46 -17.58 -30.37
C LEU A 34 -3.23 -18.06 -31.62
N LYS A 35 -2.73 -19.06 -32.37
CA LYS A 35 -3.42 -19.55 -33.57
C LYS A 35 -4.57 -20.51 -33.29
N HIS A 36 -4.68 -21.11 -32.10
CA HIS A 36 -5.74 -22.08 -31.81
C HIS A 36 -6.18 -21.99 -30.35
N ASN A 37 -7.16 -21.12 -30.06
CA ASN A 37 -8.27 -21.39 -29.13
C ASN A 37 -9.08 -20.11 -28.86
N HIS A 38 -10.10 -19.88 -29.67
CA HIS A 38 -11.03 -18.76 -29.58
C HIS A 38 -11.87 -18.75 -28.28
N LEU A 39 -11.91 -19.86 -27.53
CA LEU A 39 -12.68 -20.01 -26.29
C LEU A 39 -11.89 -19.75 -24.99
N LEU A 40 -10.56 -19.86 -24.99
CA LEU A 40 -9.75 -19.67 -23.76
C LEU A 40 -9.52 -18.19 -23.41
N ILE A 41 -9.59 -17.29 -24.40
CA ILE A 41 -9.40 -15.85 -24.19
C ILE A 41 -10.63 -15.24 -23.49
N LYS A 42 -11.85 -15.73 -23.78
CA LYS A 42 -13.08 -15.26 -23.11
C LYS A 42 -13.16 -15.70 -21.64
N SER A 43 -12.64 -16.87 -21.28
CA SER A 43 -12.68 -17.37 -19.90
C SER A 43 -11.59 -16.79 -18.99
N HIS A 44 -10.49 -16.29 -19.58
CA HIS A 44 -9.36 -15.73 -18.84
C HIS A 44 -9.19 -14.22 -18.97
N LEU A 45 -9.99 -13.54 -19.81
CA LEU A 45 -10.05 -12.08 -19.88
C LEU A 45 -10.21 -11.42 -18.49
N PRO A 46 -11.07 -11.92 -17.58
CA PRO A 46 -11.21 -11.32 -16.24
C PRO A 46 -9.94 -11.47 -15.38
N VAL A 47 -9.14 -12.52 -15.61
CA VAL A 47 -7.89 -12.77 -14.88
C VAL A 47 -6.78 -11.88 -15.42
N VAL A 48 -6.70 -11.72 -16.75
CA VAL A 48 -5.77 -10.82 -17.41
C VAL A 48 -6.09 -9.36 -17.08
N GLN A 49 -7.37 -8.98 -17.04
CA GLN A 49 -7.81 -7.64 -16.64
C GLN A 49 -7.49 -7.36 -15.17
N ARG A 50 -7.62 -8.36 -14.28
CA ARG A 50 -7.22 -8.23 -12.87
C ARG A 50 -5.72 -8.11 -12.69
N ILE A 51 -4.92 -8.79 -13.51
CA ILE A 51 -3.46 -8.68 -13.48
C ILE A 51 -3.02 -7.32 -14.05
N ALA A 52 -3.63 -6.85 -15.14
CA ALA A 52 -3.38 -5.53 -15.70
C ALA A 52 -3.72 -4.41 -14.70
N ASN A 53 -4.89 -4.49 -14.04
CA ASN A 53 -5.28 -3.55 -12.99
C ASN A 53 -4.46 -3.68 -11.70
N ARG A 54 -3.77 -4.81 -11.49
CA ARG A 54 -2.91 -5.06 -10.32
C ARG A 54 -1.49 -4.50 -10.49
N TYR A 55 -1.06 -4.17 -11.71
CA TYR A 55 0.31 -3.72 -11.98
C TYR A 55 0.43 -2.39 -12.74
N LEU A 56 -0.68 -1.77 -13.16
CA LEU A 56 -0.67 -0.52 -13.92
C LEU A 56 -1.51 0.55 -13.20
N CYS A 57 -0.87 1.29 -12.29
CA CYS A 57 -1.40 2.55 -11.77
C CYS A 57 -1.20 3.66 -12.81
N SER A 58 -2.12 3.82 -13.76
CA SER A 58 -2.35 5.11 -14.44
C SER A 58 -3.65 5.10 -15.25
N ASN A 59 -4.37 6.23 -15.23
CA ASN A 59 -5.57 6.52 -16.04
C ASN A 59 -5.27 6.70 -17.55
N THR A 60 -4.43 5.86 -18.15
CA THR A 60 -4.03 6.02 -19.57
C THR A 60 -4.90 5.24 -20.55
N TRP A 61 -5.90 4.47 -20.11
CA TRP A 61 -6.67 3.60 -21.00
C TRP A 61 -8.20 3.79 -21.02
N SER A 62 -8.76 4.83 -20.37
CA SER A 62 -10.21 5.12 -20.48
C SER A 62 -10.68 5.31 -21.94
N PRO A 63 -9.97 6.05 -22.82
CA PRO A 63 -10.43 6.27 -24.20
C PRO A 63 -10.36 5.02 -25.09
N VAL A 64 -9.51 4.05 -24.75
CA VAL A 64 -9.32 2.84 -25.57
C VAL A 64 -10.35 1.77 -25.23
N VAL A 65 -10.74 1.67 -23.96
CA VAL A 65 -11.84 0.79 -23.52
C VAL A 65 -13.17 1.29 -24.09
N ASP A 66 -13.39 2.60 -24.12
CA ASP A 66 -14.59 3.21 -24.72
C ASP A 66 -14.63 3.03 -26.25
N SER A 67 -13.48 3.16 -26.93
CA SER A 67 -13.37 2.87 -28.38
C SER A 67 -13.63 1.41 -28.74
N LEU A 68 -13.35 0.46 -27.84
CA LEU A 68 -13.61 -0.97 -28.04
C LEU A 68 -15.07 -1.35 -27.75
N GLN A 69 -15.74 -0.63 -26.86
CA GLN A 69 -17.17 -0.81 -26.60
C GLN A 69 -18.04 -0.20 -27.71
N ASP A 70 -17.63 0.92 -28.29
CA ASP A 70 -18.39 1.61 -29.35
C ASP A 70 -18.34 0.83 -30.69
N LYS A 71 -17.24 0.14 -30.97
CA LYS A 71 -17.08 -0.76 -32.13
C LYS A 71 -17.84 -2.08 -32.03
N ARG A 72 -18.53 -2.34 -30.91
CA ARG A 72 -19.36 -3.53 -30.71
C ARG A 72 -20.65 -3.52 -31.53
N SER A 73 -21.03 -2.36 -32.08
CA SER A 73 -22.29 -2.15 -32.80
C SER A 73 -22.22 -2.23 -34.33
N VAL A 74 -21.02 -2.39 -34.93
CA VAL A 74 -20.84 -2.27 -36.41
C VAL A 74 -20.22 -3.52 -37.07
N LEU A 75 -20.19 -4.67 -36.40
CA LEU A 75 -19.64 -5.90 -37.00
C LEU A 75 -20.77 -6.88 -37.34
N THR A 76 -21.32 -6.76 -38.54
CA THR A 76 -22.04 -7.86 -39.21
C THR A 76 -21.03 -8.85 -39.81
N ASP A 77 -21.43 -10.13 -39.85
CA ASP A 77 -20.55 -11.30 -40.02
C ASP A 77 -19.67 -11.34 -41.30
N ASP A 78 -19.93 -10.51 -42.30
CA ASP A 78 -19.28 -10.62 -43.62
C ASP A 78 -17.95 -9.84 -43.75
N THR A 79 -17.65 -8.87 -42.88
CA THR A 79 -16.39 -8.09 -42.96
C THR A 79 -15.21 -8.77 -42.28
N PHE A 80 -15.44 -9.81 -41.47
CA PHE A 80 -14.38 -10.49 -40.71
C PHE A 80 -13.58 -11.49 -41.54
N GLN A 81 -14.05 -11.88 -42.73
CA GLN A 81 -13.40 -12.91 -43.57
C GLN A 81 -12.36 -12.38 -44.57
N ARG A 82 -12.13 -11.06 -44.67
CA ARG A 82 -11.20 -10.50 -45.69
C ARG A 82 -9.95 -9.81 -45.19
N ALA A 83 -9.69 -9.74 -43.88
CA ALA A 83 -8.45 -9.16 -43.36
C ALA A 83 -7.41 -10.26 -43.07
N THR A 84 -6.85 -10.85 -44.12
CA THR A 84 -5.58 -11.57 -44.04
C THR A 84 -4.57 -10.85 -44.91
N SER A 85 -3.39 -10.62 -44.34
CA SER A 85 -2.13 -10.13 -44.92
C SER A 85 -1.81 -8.63 -44.74
N GLU A 86 -0.70 -8.42 -44.03
CA GLU A 86 0.22 -7.27 -44.04
C GLU A 86 -0.18 -5.99 -43.27
N ASP A 87 -1.43 -5.52 -43.29
CA ASP A 87 -1.78 -4.27 -42.59
C ASP A 87 -1.76 -4.40 -41.05
N SER A 88 -2.04 -5.59 -40.52
CA SER A 88 -2.11 -5.80 -39.06
C SER A 88 -0.74 -5.81 -38.38
N VAL A 89 0.33 -6.13 -39.12
CA VAL A 89 1.70 -6.13 -38.59
C VAL A 89 2.25 -4.70 -38.55
N GLN A 90 1.86 -3.86 -39.52
CA GLN A 90 2.29 -2.46 -39.58
C GLN A 90 1.64 -1.62 -38.48
N VAL A 91 0.35 -1.83 -38.19
CA VAL A 91 -0.34 -1.17 -37.06
C VAL A 91 0.25 -1.58 -35.72
N VAL A 92 0.62 -2.86 -35.54
CA VAL A 92 1.24 -3.35 -34.30
C VAL A 92 2.67 -2.83 -34.15
N ASN A 93 3.44 -2.72 -35.23
CA ASN A 93 4.79 -2.16 -35.23
C ASN A 93 4.79 -0.63 -35.00
N GLU A 94 3.84 0.11 -35.56
CA GLU A 94 3.66 1.55 -35.26
C GLU A 94 3.19 1.76 -33.81
N MET A 95 2.32 0.88 -33.28
CA MET A 95 1.92 0.92 -31.87
C MET A 95 3.08 0.57 -30.92
N THR A 96 3.97 -0.36 -31.27
CA THR A 96 5.16 -0.70 -30.45
C THR A 96 6.28 0.33 -30.58
N ALA A 97 6.45 0.96 -31.74
CA ALA A 97 7.34 2.12 -31.91
C ALA A 97 6.84 3.32 -31.08
N ASN A 98 5.52 3.53 -31.03
CA ASN A 98 4.93 4.56 -30.17
C ASN A 98 5.00 4.21 -28.67
N MET A 99 4.87 2.93 -28.27
CA MET A 99 5.05 2.50 -26.87
C MET A 99 6.51 2.56 -26.38
N THR A 100 7.49 2.33 -27.27
CA THR A 100 8.91 2.54 -26.94
C THR A 100 9.25 4.03 -26.87
N ALA A 101 8.65 4.86 -27.73
CA ALA A 101 8.71 6.31 -27.63
C ALA A 101 8.04 6.84 -26.34
N ASP A 102 6.92 6.24 -25.90
CA ASP A 102 6.18 6.61 -24.68
C ASP A 102 6.89 6.14 -23.39
N THR A 103 7.66 5.05 -23.47
CA THR A 103 8.54 4.62 -22.37
C THR A 103 9.77 5.52 -22.22
N THR A 104 10.20 6.20 -23.29
CA THR A 104 11.13 7.33 -23.20
C THR A 104 10.46 8.66 -22.86
N ARG A 105 9.12 8.72 -22.82
CA ARG A 105 8.33 9.93 -22.50
C ARG A 105 7.99 10.09 -21.02
N THR A 106 8.42 9.17 -20.16
CA THR A 106 8.54 9.39 -18.70
C THR A 106 9.83 10.08 -18.28
N LYS A 107 10.63 10.60 -19.23
CA LYS A 107 11.71 11.59 -18.98
C LYS A 107 11.26 13.04 -19.18
N GLY A 108 9.98 13.31 -18.94
CA GLY A 108 9.38 14.64 -18.97
C GLY A 108 8.37 14.83 -17.85
N HIS A 109 8.70 14.48 -16.60
CA HIS A 109 8.00 15.08 -15.47
C HIS A 109 8.39 16.57 -15.46
N ASN A 110 7.40 17.44 -15.62
CA ASN A 110 7.58 18.85 -15.89
C ASN A 110 8.53 19.48 -14.86
N THR A 111 9.47 20.30 -15.33
CA THR A 111 10.31 21.16 -14.48
C THR A 111 9.47 22.04 -13.54
N ALA A 112 8.22 22.36 -13.92
CA ALA A 112 7.23 23.05 -13.10
C ALA A 112 6.78 22.23 -11.86
N ASP A 113 6.62 20.91 -11.99
CA ASP A 113 6.26 20.03 -10.86
C ASP A 113 7.43 19.92 -9.88
N SER A 114 8.67 19.89 -10.39
CA SER A 114 9.86 19.89 -9.53
C SER A 114 10.02 21.18 -8.73
N GLU A 115 9.71 22.34 -9.33
CA GLU A 115 9.80 23.62 -8.63
C GLU A 115 8.65 23.82 -7.63
N ALA A 116 7.42 23.45 -7.99
CA ALA A 116 6.28 23.48 -7.08
C ALA A 116 6.51 22.59 -5.85
N VAL A 117 7.05 21.38 -6.05
CA VAL A 117 7.41 20.46 -4.95
C VAL A 117 8.51 21.05 -4.07
N LYS A 118 9.56 21.63 -4.64
CA LYS A 118 10.62 22.30 -3.87
C LYS A 118 10.07 23.46 -3.04
N GLN A 119 9.17 24.27 -3.62
CA GLN A 119 8.52 25.37 -2.92
C GLN A 119 7.61 24.86 -1.80
N PHE A 120 6.89 23.77 -2.03
CA PHE A 120 6.06 23.12 -1.02
C PHE A 120 6.90 22.62 0.17
N TRP A 121 7.99 21.88 -0.10
CA TRP A 121 8.91 21.42 0.93
C TRP A 121 9.51 22.58 1.71
N LYS A 122 9.95 23.64 1.02
CA LYS A 122 10.50 24.83 1.66
C LYS A 122 9.47 25.56 2.52
N ARG A 123 8.22 25.67 2.04
CA ARG A 123 7.12 26.37 2.74
C ARG A 123 6.72 25.67 4.04
N HIS A 124 6.70 24.34 4.03
CA HIS A 124 6.26 23.53 5.16
C HIS A 124 7.41 22.91 5.96
N ASP A 125 8.65 23.31 5.64
CA ASP A 125 9.87 22.83 6.28
C ASP A 125 9.94 21.30 6.32
N ILE A 126 9.80 20.71 5.13
CA ILE A 126 9.78 19.27 4.93
C ILE A 126 11.17 18.80 4.52
N GLY A 127 11.77 17.96 5.37
CA GLY A 127 12.95 17.18 5.05
C GLY A 127 12.55 15.78 4.57
N VAL A 128 13.07 15.33 3.43
CA VAL A 128 12.87 13.97 2.93
C VAL A 128 14.23 13.30 2.77
N HIS A 129 14.45 12.18 3.45
CA HIS A 129 15.69 11.43 3.43
C HIS A 129 15.42 9.97 3.04
N GLY A 130 16.32 9.39 2.24
CA GLY A 130 16.17 8.06 1.67
C GLY A 130 16.27 8.09 0.16
N ARG A 131 16.35 6.92 -0.47
CA ARG A 131 16.51 6.78 -1.92
C ARG A 131 15.15 6.72 -2.61
N ASP A 132 15.03 7.47 -3.70
CA ASP A 132 13.90 7.43 -4.62
C ASP A 132 12.54 7.68 -3.93
N ALA A 133 12.49 8.65 -3.03
CA ALA A 133 11.26 9.03 -2.35
C ALA A 133 10.22 9.56 -3.36
N PRO A 134 8.98 9.04 -3.35
CA PRO A 134 7.88 9.55 -4.17
C PRO A 134 7.61 11.05 -3.96
N LEU A 135 7.19 11.72 -5.02
CA LEU A 135 6.73 13.12 -4.96
C LEU A 135 5.47 13.25 -4.10
N PRO A 136 5.26 14.39 -3.43
CA PRO A 136 4.11 14.59 -2.56
C PRO A 136 2.79 14.66 -3.35
N ILE A 137 1.73 14.15 -2.75
CA ILE A 137 0.34 14.31 -3.19
C ILE A 137 -0.20 15.60 -2.56
N LEU A 138 -0.35 16.66 -3.37
CA LEU A 138 -0.71 17.99 -2.85
C LEU A 138 -2.20 18.17 -2.56
N ASP A 139 -3.06 17.34 -3.15
CA ASP A 139 -4.51 17.37 -2.95
C ASP A 139 -5.11 15.97 -3.06
N MET A 140 -6.40 15.86 -2.72
CA MET A 140 -7.13 14.58 -2.74
C MET A 140 -7.32 13.98 -4.14
N ASN A 141 -7.12 14.74 -5.21
CA ASN A 141 -7.19 14.23 -6.59
C ASN A 141 -5.84 13.69 -7.08
N GLY A 142 -4.74 13.96 -6.37
CA GLY A 142 -3.42 13.42 -6.69
C GLY A 142 -3.26 11.91 -6.45
N TYR A 143 -4.28 11.23 -5.93
CA TYR A 143 -4.34 9.77 -5.84
C TYR A 143 -5.76 9.26 -6.09
N ASP A 144 -5.86 8.10 -6.72
CA ASP A 144 -7.15 7.45 -6.99
C ASP A 144 -7.66 6.71 -5.76
N TRP A 145 -8.16 7.48 -4.78
CA TRP A 145 -8.72 6.92 -3.56
C TRP A 145 -9.99 6.10 -3.84
N PRO A 146 -10.15 4.92 -3.21
CA PRO A 146 -11.39 4.16 -3.26
C PRO A 146 -12.62 5.05 -3.00
N PRO A 147 -13.73 4.90 -3.76
CA PRO A 147 -14.89 5.78 -3.65
C PRO A 147 -15.45 5.87 -2.24
N GLU A 148 -15.44 4.76 -1.50
CA GLU A 148 -15.89 4.72 -0.11
C GLU A 148 -15.01 5.63 0.78
N ILE A 149 -13.68 5.65 0.54
CA ILE A 149 -12.74 6.43 1.36
C ILE A 149 -12.99 7.91 1.10
N ARG A 150 -13.18 8.27 -0.18
CA ARG A 150 -13.50 9.64 -0.59
C ARG A 150 -14.81 10.12 0.06
N GLN A 151 -15.88 9.32 -0.03
CA GLN A 151 -17.16 9.65 0.60
C GLN A 151 -17.05 9.82 2.11
N ALA A 152 -16.29 8.95 2.78
CA ALA A 152 -16.08 9.04 4.23
C ALA A 152 -15.29 10.29 4.64
N LEU A 153 -14.29 10.69 3.85
CA LEU A 153 -13.53 11.93 4.06
C LEU A 153 -14.39 13.18 3.82
N GLU A 154 -15.20 13.20 2.77
CA GLU A 154 -16.16 14.28 2.49
C GLU A 154 -17.18 14.43 3.63
N ALA A 155 -17.73 13.31 4.11
CA ALA A 155 -18.67 13.30 5.23
C ALA A 155 -18.05 13.77 6.56
N ASP A 156 -16.73 13.58 6.73
CA ASP A 156 -15.97 14.07 7.89
C ASP A 156 -15.54 15.54 7.74
N GLY A 157 -15.89 16.19 6.62
CA GLY A 157 -15.51 17.57 6.32
C GLY A 157 -14.01 17.75 6.08
N PHE A 158 -13.32 16.70 5.62
CA PHE A 158 -11.90 16.77 5.29
C PHE A 158 -11.68 17.70 4.08
N ALA A 159 -11.01 18.84 4.31
CA ALA A 159 -10.81 19.86 3.29
C ALA A 159 -9.57 19.60 2.43
N GLU A 160 -8.41 19.53 3.06
CA GLU A 160 -7.11 19.41 2.39
C GLU A 160 -6.13 18.56 3.21
N PRO A 161 -5.20 17.85 2.56
CA PRO A 161 -4.17 17.11 3.26
C PRO A 161 -3.18 18.01 4.00
N THR A 162 -2.82 17.57 5.21
CA THR A 162 -1.76 18.23 5.97
C THR A 162 -0.38 17.95 5.34
N PRO A 163 0.65 18.77 5.60
CA PRO A 163 1.95 18.61 4.94
C PRO A 163 2.57 17.22 5.12
N ILE A 164 2.41 16.62 6.31
CA ILE A 164 2.88 15.26 6.58
C ILE A 164 2.06 14.20 5.82
N GLN A 165 0.76 14.44 5.60
CA GLN A 165 -0.09 13.57 4.78
C GLN A 165 0.32 13.65 3.31
N CYS A 166 0.55 14.86 2.79
CA CYS A 166 0.95 15.07 1.41
C CYS A 166 2.20 14.28 1.04
N GLN A 167 3.24 14.33 1.89
CA GLN A 167 4.48 13.60 1.63
C GLN A 167 4.44 12.14 2.10
N GLY A 168 3.72 11.84 3.18
CA GLY A 168 3.67 10.51 3.77
C GLY A 168 2.80 9.52 3.00
N TRP A 169 1.63 9.92 2.50
CA TRP A 169 0.77 9.02 1.74
C TRP A 169 1.44 8.36 0.53
N PRO A 170 2.11 9.07 -0.39
CA PRO A 170 2.70 8.42 -1.55
C PRO A 170 3.84 7.45 -1.16
N VAL A 171 4.55 7.73 -0.06
CA VAL A 171 5.55 6.80 0.49
C VAL A 171 4.86 5.55 1.04
N VAL A 172 3.88 5.69 1.93
CA VAL A 172 3.21 4.54 2.55
C VAL A 172 2.44 3.72 1.52
N LEU A 173 1.73 4.37 0.58
CA LEU A 173 1.00 3.69 -0.50
C LEU A 173 1.92 2.96 -1.48
N SER A 174 3.20 3.37 -1.60
CA SER A 174 4.19 2.62 -2.39
C SER A 174 4.64 1.30 -1.75
N GLY A 175 4.25 1.04 -0.50
CA GLY A 175 4.65 -0.15 0.27
C GLY A 175 6.03 -0.04 0.91
N ARG A 176 6.71 1.10 0.80
CA ARG A 176 8.01 1.36 1.46
C ARG A 176 7.82 1.57 2.95
N ASP A 177 8.79 1.12 3.73
CA ASP A 177 8.90 1.48 5.14
C ASP A 177 9.11 2.98 5.29
N MET A 178 8.56 3.56 6.35
CA MET A 178 8.60 5.00 6.52
C MET A 178 8.72 5.42 7.98
N VAL A 179 9.57 6.42 8.22
CA VAL A 179 9.62 7.17 9.47
C VAL A 179 9.03 8.56 9.22
N GLY A 180 7.99 8.93 9.95
CA GLY A 180 7.42 10.27 9.94
C GLY A 180 7.67 10.99 11.26
N VAL A 181 8.48 12.05 11.23
CA VAL A 181 8.75 12.93 12.37
C VAL A 181 7.96 14.22 12.19
N ALA A 182 6.97 14.43 13.04
CA ALA A 182 6.14 15.63 13.03
C ALA A 182 5.50 15.85 14.40
N GLN A 183 5.19 17.10 14.73
CA GLN A 183 4.52 17.45 15.98
C GLN A 183 3.13 16.78 16.16
N THR A 184 2.61 16.79 17.38
CA THR A 184 1.23 16.38 17.67
C THR A 184 0.23 17.29 16.94
N GLY A 185 -0.92 16.75 16.56
CA GLY A 185 -1.93 17.50 15.80
C GLY A 185 -1.64 17.66 14.31
N SER A 186 -0.48 17.25 13.79
CA SER A 186 -0.14 17.35 12.35
C SER A 186 -0.94 16.42 11.42
N GLY A 187 -1.88 15.62 11.94
CA GLY A 187 -2.69 14.70 11.12
C GLY A 187 -2.04 13.35 10.81
N LYS A 188 -1.03 12.93 11.58
CA LYS A 188 -0.31 11.64 11.40
C LYS A 188 -1.25 10.42 11.34
N THR A 189 -2.30 10.40 12.15
CA THR A 189 -3.26 9.28 12.22
C THR A 189 -3.87 8.93 10.87
N LEU A 190 -4.41 9.91 10.14
CA LEU A 190 -4.95 9.65 8.80
C LEU A 190 -3.86 9.31 7.77
N CYS A 191 -2.62 9.71 8.03
CA CYS A 191 -1.50 9.37 7.16
C CYS A 191 -1.21 7.86 7.14
N TYR A 192 -1.38 7.16 8.26
CA TYR A 192 -1.19 5.71 8.32
C TYR A 192 -2.49 4.89 8.29
N VAL A 193 -3.64 5.46 8.66
CA VAL A 193 -4.94 4.77 8.63
C VAL A 193 -5.50 4.64 7.21
N LEU A 194 -5.44 5.70 6.39
CA LEU A 194 -6.00 5.63 5.03
C LEU A 194 -5.27 4.62 4.14
N PRO A 195 -3.93 4.55 4.12
CA PRO A 195 -3.23 3.49 3.39
C PRO A 195 -3.56 2.08 3.91
N ALA A 196 -3.82 1.92 5.21
CA ALA A 196 -4.26 0.64 5.75
C ALA A 196 -5.62 0.20 5.14
N PHE A 197 -6.56 1.13 4.96
CA PHE A 197 -7.84 0.82 4.30
C PHE A 197 -7.66 0.46 2.83
N VAL A 198 -6.80 1.19 2.10
CA VAL A 198 -6.46 0.87 0.70
C VAL A 198 -5.88 -0.53 0.58
N LYS A 199 -4.96 -0.90 1.48
CA LYS A 199 -4.36 -2.24 1.52
C LYS A 199 -5.42 -3.32 1.79
N LEU A 200 -6.27 -3.12 2.80
CA LEU A 200 -7.34 -4.06 3.15
C LEU A 200 -8.35 -4.27 2.00
N ALA A 201 -8.63 -3.25 1.21
CA ALA A 201 -9.51 -3.36 0.05
C ALA A 201 -8.95 -4.31 -1.03
N THR A 202 -7.63 -4.50 -1.09
CA THR A 202 -6.97 -5.34 -2.12
C THR A 202 -6.75 -6.80 -1.68
N ASP A 203 -6.63 -7.06 -0.37
CA ASP A 203 -6.26 -8.37 0.18
C ASP A 203 -7.44 -9.34 0.44
N GLY A 204 -8.69 -8.89 0.28
CA GLY A 204 -9.88 -9.73 0.40
C GLY A 204 -10.18 -10.18 1.84
N THR A 205 -10.88 -11.32 1.99
CA THR A 205 -11.51 -11.74 3.26
C THR A 205 -10.64 -12.65 4.14
N GLN A 206 -9.31 -12.51 4.11
CA GLN A 206 -8.45 -13.32 4.98
C GLN A 206 -8.76 -13.06 6.45
N ARG A 207 -8.75 -14.13 7.26
CA ARG A 207 -8.98 -14.04 8.71
C ARG A 207 -7.72 -13.55 9.43
N GLY A 208 -7.91 -12.89 10.56
CA GLY A 208 -6.83 -12.36 11.39
C GLY A 208 -6.45 -10.91 11.08
N PRO A 209 -5.64 -10.30 11.96
CA PRO A 209 -5.19 -8.92 11.79
C PRO A 209 -4.22 -8.81 10.60
N LYS A 210 -4.44 -7.79 9.76
CA LYS A 210 -3.54 -7.38 8.67
C LYS A 210 -2.75 -6.14 9.04
N CYS A 211 -3.42 -5.22 9.72
CA CYS A 211 -2.85 -4.00 10.25
C CYS A 211 -2.75 -4.08 11.77
N LEU A 212 -1.56 -3.82 12.30
CA LEU A 212 -1.32 -3.65 13.73
C LEU A 212 -0.80 -2.24 14.00
N VAL A 213 -1.44 -1.52 14.91
CA VAL A 213 -1.00 -0.21 15.39
C VAL A 213 -0.63 -0.31 16.86
N LEU A 214 0.63 -0.02 17.20
CA LEU A 214 1.08 0.10 18.58
C LEU A 214 1.06 1.56 19.02
N ALA A 215 0.54 1.80 20.23
CA ALA A 215 0.49 3.12 20.85
C ALA A 215 0.90 3.03 22.33
N PRO A 216 1.54 4.06 22.91
CA PRO A 216 2.08 4.02 24.28
C PRO A 216 1.01 4.01 25.36
N THR A 217 -0.13 4.65 25.13
CA THR A 217 -1.16 4.83 26.17
C THR A 217 -2.51 4.27 25.72
N ARG A 218 -3.34 3.92 26.72
CA ARG A 218 -4.71 3.49 26.50
C ARG A 218 -5.51 4.56 25.77
N GLU A 219 -5.36 5.80 26.19
CA GLU A 219 -6.12 6.94 25.70
C GLU A 219 -5.81 7.17 24.22
N LEU A 220 -4.54 7.13 23.83
CA LEU A 220 -4.15 7.24 22.42
C LEU A 220 -4.67 6.07 21.60
N ALA A 221 -4.54 4.84 22.09
CA ALA A 221 -5.06 3.65 21.41
C ALA A 221 -6.58 3.77 21.17
N GLN A 222 -7.34 4.27 22.14
CA GLN A 222 -8.78 4.49 22.02
C GLN A 222 -9.13 5.63 21.05
N GLN A 223 -8.32 6.70 20.99
CA GLN A 223 -8.48 7.78 20.02
C GLN A 223 -8.27 7.27 18.59
N ILE A 224 -7.20 6.52 18.33
CA ILE A 224 -6.92 5.91 17.02
C ILE A 224 -8.05 4.96 16.64
N GLN A 225 -8.50 4.10 17.57
CA GLN A 225 -9.64 3.20 17.37
C GLN A 225 -10.92 3.95 16.97
N SER A 226 -11.16 5.13 17.55
CA SER A 226 -12.33 5.97 17.24
C SER A 226 -12.24 6.54 15.83
N VAL A 227 -11.04 6.97 15.41
CA VAL A 227 -10.78 7.37 14.02
C VAL A 227 -11.07 6.19 13.09
N VAL A 228 -10.46 5.02 13.32
CA VAL A 228 -10.67 3.84 12.46
C VAL A 228 -12.15 3.46 12.33
N ARG A 229 -12.92 3.49 13.44
CA ARG A 229 -14.36 3.16 13.44
C ARG A 229 -15.22 4.16 12.68
N ARG A 230 -14.83 5.43 12.63
CA ARG A 230 -15.58 6.48 11.93
C ARG A 230 -15.78 6.12 10.45
N TYR A 231 -14.75 5.57 9.83
CA TYR A 231 -14.74 5.26 8.41
C TYR A 231 -15.42 3.92 8.07
N LYS A 232 -15.66 3.03 9.06
CA LYS A 232 -16.40 1.75 8.89
C LYS A 232 -15.86 0.81 7.79
N PHE A 233 -14.58 0.91 7.42
CA PHE A 233 -13.94 0.06 6.41
C PHE A 233 -13.64 -1.36 6.88
N ALA A 234 -13.32 -1.49 8.16
CA ALA A 234 -12.74 -2.70 8.69
C ALA A 234 -13.16 -2.93 10.14
N ASN A 235 -13.35 -4.20 10.48
CA ASN A 235 -13.52 -4.59 11.87
C ASN A 235 -12.21 -4.31 12.62
N SER A 236 -12.34 -3.65 13.77
CA SER A 236 -11.20 -3.23 14.57
C SER A 236 -11.43 -3.39 16.06
N VAL A 237 -10.36 -3.77 16.76
CA VAL A 237 -10.35 -3.99 18.20
C VAL A 237 -9.19 -3.21 18.82
N CYS A 238 -9.45 -2.64 19.99
CA CYS A 238 -8.48 -1.91 20.79
C CYS A 238 -8.10 -2.71 22.04
N LEU A 239 -6.82 -2.99 22.22
CA LEU A 239 -6.28 -3.85 23.28
C LEU A 239 -5.39 -3.03 24.22
N TYR A 240 -5.74 -2.94 25.49
CA TYR A 240 -4.96 -2.14 26.44
C TYR A 240 -5.09 -2.62 27.89
N GLY A 241 -4.04 -2.35 28.67
CA GLY A 241 -3.96 -2.64 30.10
C GLY A 241 -4.89 -1.78 30.96
N GLY A 242 -5.00 -2.11 32.25
CA GLY A 242 -5.84 -1.34 33.21
C GLY A 242 -7.36 -1.47 33.02
N ALA A 243 -7.81 -2.27 32.05
CA ALA A 243 -9.21 -2.65 31.87
C ALA A 243 -9.38 -4.17 31.84
N SER A 244 -10.61 -4.64 32.05
CA SER A 244 -10.91 -6.07 32.04
C SER A 244 -10.46 -6.73 30.73
N ARG A 245 -9.80 -7.87 30.88
CA ARG A 245 -9.25 -8.68 29.78
C ARG A 245 -10.36 -9.39 29.00
N ILE A 246 -11.42 -9.83 29.70
CA ILE A 246 -12.47 -10.69 29.15
C ILE A 246 -13.20 -10.04 27.95
N PRO A 247 -13.68 -8.77 28.03
CA PRO A 247 -14.37 -8.15 26.91
C PRO A 247 -13.48 -7.97 25.67
N GLN A 248 -12.19 -7.68 25.87
CA GLN A 248 -11.23 -7.54 24.78
C GLN A 248 -10.99 -8.90 24.09
N MET A 249 -10.84 -9.98 24.87
CA MET A 249 -10.72 -11.34 24.34
C MET A 249 -11.99 -11.78 23.58
N GLN A 250 -13.17 -11.45 24.09
CA GLN A 250 -14.44 -11.70 23.40
C GLN A 250 -14.53 -10.92 22.09
N ALA A 251 -14.12 -9.64 22.08
CA ALA A 251 -14.11 -8.81 20.89
C ALA A 251 -13.19 -9.37 19.79
N LEU A 252 -12.00 -9.89 20.15
CA LEU A 252 -11.11 -10.58 19.21
C LEU A 252 -11.80 -11.77 18.53
N ARG A 253 -12.48 -12.62 19.32
CA ARG A 253 -13.17 -13.81 18.83
C ARG A 253 -14.39 -13.49 17.98
N THR A 254 -15.19 -12.51 18.41
CA THR A 254 -16.47 -12.16 17.76
C THR A 254 -16.25 -11.36 16.48
N TYR A 255 -15.36 -10.36 16.51
CA TYR A 255 -15.22 -9.44 15.38
C TYR A 255 -14.21 -9.90 14.34
N ASN A 256 -13.30 -10.82 14.68
CA ASN A 256 -12.20 -11.25 13.81
C ASN A 256 -11.55 -10.04 13.12
N PRO A 257 -10.95 -9.11 13.90
CA PRO A 257 -10.58 -7.80 13.42
C PRO A 257 -9.45 -7.87 12.39
N GLN A 258 -9.56 -7.04 11.35
CA GLN A 258 -8.51 -6.83 10.35
C GLN A 258 -7.51 -5.77 10.82
N ILE A 259 -7.94 -4.86 11.71
CA ILE A 259 -7.09 -3.83 12.31
C ILE A 259 -7.09 -4.01 13.83
N VAL A 260 -5.91 -4.12 14.41
CA VAL A 260 -5.72 -4.16 15.85
C VAL A 260 -4.95 -2.92 16.28
N ILE A 261 -5.48 -2.21 17.28
CA ILE A 261 -4.79 -1.08 17.91
C ILE A 261 -4.47 -1.50 19.35
N ALA A 262 -3.22 -1.41 19.78
CA ALA A 262 -2.85 -1.96 21.08
C ALA A 262 -1.77 -1.19 21.81
N THR A 263 -1.84 -1.22 23.14
CA THR A 263 -0.65 -0.96 23.98
C THR A 263 0.19 -2.24 24.08
N PRO A 264 1.53 -2.17 24.03
CA PRO A 264 2.40 -3.35 23.92
C PRO A 264 2.12 -4.43 24.97
N GLY A 265 2.01 -4.06 26.25
CA GLY A 265 1.85 -5.03 27.34
C GLY A 265 0.61 -5.92 27.23
N ARG A 266 -0.55 -5.36 26.85
CA ARG A 266 -1.78 -6.16 26.69
C ARG A 266 -1.75 -7.01 25.42
N LEU A 267 -1.09 -6.54 24.36
CA LEU A 267 -0.94 -7.34 23.16
C LEU A 267 -0.11 -8.60 23.45
N ASN A 268 1.01 -8.47 24.17
CA ASN A 268 1.83 -9.62 24.55
C ASN A 268 1.06 -10.65 25.36
N ASP A 269 0.28 -10.24 26.37
CA ASP A 269 -0.61 -11.16 27.11
C ASP A 269 -1.54 -11.96 26.15
N PHE A 270 -2.11 -11.29 25.14
CA PHE A 270 -2.98 -11.97 24.18
C PHE A 270 -2.23 -12.86 23.18
N VAL A 271 -1.00 -12.52 22.80
CA VAL A 271 -0.15 -13.36 21.95
C VAL A 271 0.32 -14.59 22.72
N GLU A 272 0.86 -14.41 23.93
CA GLU A 272 1.33 -15.49 24.82
C GLU A 272 0.22 -16.50 25.14
N SER A 273 -1.00 -16.02 25.37
CA SER A 273 -2.17 -16.87 25.60
C SER A 273 -2.83 -17.41 24.34
N SER A 274 -2.23 -17.19 23.15
CA SER A 274 -2.77 -17.60 21.85
C SER A 274 -4.19 -17.10 21.57
N ALA A 275 -4.57 -15.96 22.16
CA ALA A 275 -5.85 -15.31 21.92
C ALA A 275 -5.87 -14.54 20.59
N ILE A 276 -4.69 -14.19 20.07
CA ILE A 276 -4.50 -13.57 18.75
C ILE A 276 -3.26 -14.16 18.07
N ASP A 277 -3.32 -14.30 16.75
CA ASP A 277 -2.18 -14.68 15.91
C ASP A 277 -1.79 -13.48 15.03
N LEU A 278 -0.50 -13.14 15.02
CA LEU A 278 0.05 -12.00 14.27
C LEU A 278 0.68 -12.40 12.93
N LYS A 279 0.67 -13.68 12.55
CA LYS A 279 1.27 -14.19 11.31
C LYS A 279 0.67 -13.63 10.02
N THR A 280 -0.51 -13.02 10.10
CA THR A 280 -1.17 -12.38 8.95
C THR A 280 -0.89 -10.90 8.84
N VAL A 281 -0.23 -10.29 9.83
CA VAL A 281 0.09 -8.86 9.84
C VAL A 281 1.18 -8.58 8.81
N ASP A 282 0.86 -7.70 7.88
CA ASP A 282 1.74 -7.26 6.79
C ASP A 282 1.88 -5.73 6.73
N TYR A 283 1.23 -5.03 7.67
CA TYR A 283 1.34 -3.59 7.89
C TYR A 283 1.40 -3.28 9.39
N LEU A 284 2.57 -2.87 9.85
CA LEU A 284 2.85 -2.52 11.25
C LEU A 284 3.03 -1.01 11.38
N VAL A 285 2.34 -0.41 12.35
CA VAL A 285 2.48 0.99 12.71
C VAL A 285 2.97 1.12 14.15
N LEU A 286 4.00 1.92 14.38
CA LEU A 286 4.47 2.35 15.69
C LEU A 286 4.16 3.84 15.87
N ASP A 287 3.13 4.19 16.63
CA ASP A 287 2.75 5.59 16.88
C ASP A 287 3.29 6.10 18.23
N GLU A 288 3.78 7.34 18.25
CA GLU A 288 4.54 7.92 19.37
C GLU A 288 5.71 7.00 19.81
N ALA A 289 6.56 6.62 18.86
CA ALA A 289 7.64 5.64 19.08
C ALA A 289 8.68 6.08 20.12
N ASP A 290 9.10 7.35 20.10
CA ASP A 290 9.91 7.99 21.15
C ASP A 290 9.32 7.75 22.53
N ARG A 291 8.04 8.08 22.69
CA ARG A 291 7.35 7.92 23.97
C ARG A 291 7.25 6.46 24.41
N MET A 292 7.03 5.53 23.46
CA MET A 292 7.04 4.10 23.81
C MET A 292 8.40 3.65 24.35
N LEU A 293 9.50 4.17 23.78
CA LEU A 293 10.85 3.88 24.28
C LEU A 293 11.12 4.53 25.64
N ASP A 294 10.70 5.78 25.86
CA ASP A 294 10.81 6.46 27.16
C ASP A 294 10.08 5.73 28.29
N MET A 295 8.96 5.08 27.96
CA MET A 295 8.18 4.26 28.89
C MET A 295 8.77 2.86 29.13
N GLY A 296 9.91 2.54 28.50
CA GLY A 296 10.56 1.24 28.60
C GLY A 296 9.81 0.12 27.88
N PHE A 297 8.99 0.43 26.87
CA PHE A 297 8.28 -0.60 26.10
C PHE A 297 9.13 -1.30 25.03
N GLU A 298 10.40 -0.94 24.89
CA GLU A 298 11.29 -1.53 23.88
C GLU A 298 11.25 -3.07 23.92
N PRO A 299 11.47 -3.76 25.05
CA PRO A 299 11.47 -5.23 25.07
C PRO A 299 10.13 -5.82 24.62
N GLN A 300 9.01 -5.19 24.99
CA GLN A 300 7.67 -5.63 24.59
C GLN A 300 7.46 -5.43 23.09
N ILE A 301 7.89 -4.30 22.53
CA ILE A 301 7.82 -4.02 21.08
C ILE A 301 8.64 -5.07 20.32
N ARG A 302 9.87 -5.36 20.76
CA ARG A 302 10.72 -6.38 20.14
C ARG A 302 10.02 -7.74 20.10
N SER A 303 9.48 -8.18 21.23
CA SER A 303 8.74 -9.45 21.32
C SER A 303 7.51 -9.50 20.40
N ILE A 304 6.80 -8.38 20.22
CA ILE A 304 5.66 -8.30 19.28
C ILE A 304 6.16 -8.44 17.84
N ILE A 305 7.21 -7.71 17.49
CA ILE A 305 7.75 -7.68 16.12
C ILE A 305 8.28 -9.05 15.71
N ASP A 306 8.86 -9.80 16.64
CA ASP A 306 9.40 -11.15 16.39
C ASP A 306 8.29 -12.18 16.07
N GLU A 307 7.04 -11.91 16.46
CA GLU A 307 5.85 -12.72 16.14
C GLU A 307 5.19 -12.33 14.81
N ILE A 308 5.65 -11.24 14.17
CA ILE A 308 5.15 -10.74 12.89
C ILE A 308 6.08 -11.19 11.76
N PRO A 309 5.55 -11.56 10.57
CA PRO A 309 6.38 -11.85 9.41
C PRO A 309 7.43 -10.76 9.10
N ALA A 310 8.62 -11.20 8.67
CA ALA A 310 9.69 -10.29 8.26
C ALA A 310 9.38 -9.52 6.97
N GLU A 311 8.53 -10.11 6.11
CA GLU A 311 7.98 -9.46 4.92
C GLU A 311 6.70 -8.72 5.32
N ARG A 312 6.87 -7.54 5.88
CA ARG A 312 5.83 -6.59 6.27
C ARG A 312 6.30 -5.19 5.90
N GLN A 313 5.36 -4.27 5.75
CA GLN A 313 5.66 -2.85 5.76
C GLN A 313 5.61 -2.33 7.20
N THR A 314 6.62 -1.57 7.61
CA THR A 314 6.69 -0.92 8.92
C THR A 314 6.67 0.60 8.74
N VAL A 315 5.77 1.25 9.46
CA VAL A 315 5.65 2.71 9.50
C VAL A 315 5.78 3.19 10.94
N MET A 316 6.71 4.09 11.19
CA MET A 316 6.96 4.64 12.50
C MET A 316 6.67 6.14 12.53
N TRP A 317 6.00 6.58 13.58
CA TRP A 317 5.61 7.96 13.80
C TRP A 317 6.13 8.44 15.15
N SER A 318 6.74 9.61 15.15
CA SER A 318 7.34 10.17 16.36
C SER A 318 7.29 11.69 16.33
N ALA A 319 7.28 12.32 17.51
CA ALA A 319 7.45 13.76 17.60
C ALA A 319 8.93 14.14 17.55
N THR A 320 9.81 13.28 18.04
CA THR A 320 11.25 13.51 18.12
C THR A 320 12.05 12.46 17.34
N TRP A 321 13.35 12.66 17.16
CA TRP A 321 14.23 11.72 16.46
C TRP A 321 15.54 11.38 17.20
N PRO A 322 15.46 10.89 18.46
CA PRO A 322 16.63 10.58 19.26
C PRO A 322 17.29 9.25 18.82
N GLN A 323 18.46 8.94 19.38
CA GLN A 323 19.30 7.80 18.96
C GLN A 323 18.62 6.45 19.19
N GLU A 324 17.77 6.34 20.20
CA GLU A 324 17.02 5.15 20.58
C GLU A 324 15.98 4.84 19.49
N VAL A 325 15.26 5.84 19.01
CA VAL A 325 14.27 5.69 17.92
C VAL A 325 14.97 5.37 16.60
N LYS A 326 16.10 6.03 16.30
CA LYS A 326 16.95 5.70 15.13
C LYS A 326 17.40 4.24 15.18
N SER A 327 17.80 3.76 16.36
CA SER A 327 18.23 2.40 16.57
C SER A 327 17.08 1.42 16.36
N LEU A 328 15.89 1.70 16.91
CA LEU A 328 14.70 0.89 16.67
C LEU A 328 14.37 0.78 15.17
N ALA A 329 14.40 1.90 14.44
CA ALA A 329 14.17 1.92 12.99
C ALA A 329 15.19 1.05 12.24
N ALA A 330 16.48 1.24 12.53
CA ALA A 330 17.56 0.53 11.86
C ALA A 330 17.49 -0.99 12.06
N HIS A 331 16.96 -1.46 13.18
CA HIS A 331 16.82 -2.89 13.45
C HIS A 331 15.59 -3.52 12.80
N TYR A 332 14.47 -2.79 12.70
CA TYR A 332 13.17 -3.38 12.36
C TYR A 332 12.58 -2.91 11.02
N MET A 333 13.26 -2.02 10.31
CA MET A 333 12.79 -1.44 9.03
C MET A 333 13.80 -1.69 7.90
N LYS A 334 13.31 -1.74 6.66
CA LYS A 334 14.11 -2.02 5.45
C LYS A 334 14.00 -0.86 4.46
N ASP A 335 15.15 -0.30 4.05
CA ASP A 335 15.25 0.75 3.01
C ASP A 335 14.19 1.86 3.16
N TYR A 336 14.01 2.34 4.40
CA TYR A 336 12.91 3.24 4.74
C TYR A 336 13.15 4.66 4.23
N ILE A 337 12.05 5.40 4.03
CA ILE A 337 12.08 6.85 3.80
C ILE A 337 11.81 7.56 5.12
N GLN A 338 12.63 8.55 5.46
CA GLN A 338 12.40 9.43 6.59
C GLN A 338 11.83 10.77 6.10
N ILE A 339 10.73 11.21 6.70
CA ILE A 339 10.10 12.50 6.46
C ILE A 339 10.10 13.28 7.78
N ASN A 340 10.61 14.50 7.75
CA ASN A 340 10.54 15.44 8.87
C ASN A 340 9.67 16.62 8.46
N VAL A 341 8.76 17.07 9.32
CA VAL A 341 7.93 18.26 9.09
C VAL A 341 7.98 19.17 10.32
N GLY A 342 8.46 20.40 10.13
CA GLY A 342 8.43 21.43 11.18
C GLY A 342 9.77 21.73 11.89
N GLY A 343 10.91 21.62 11.19
CA GLY A 343 12.18 22.22 11.61
C GLY A 343 13.10 21.40 12.49
N SER A 344 14.34 21.87 12.58
CA SER A 344 15.52 21.21 13.15
C SER A 344 15.46 20.92 14.65
N ASP A 345 14.49 21.48 15.39
CA ASP A 345 14.35 21.24 16.83
C ASP A 345 13.74 19.87 17.16
N LEU A 346 13.24 19.14 16.16
CA LEU A 346 12.73 17.77 16.30
C LEU A 346 13.86 16.71 16.34
N THR A 347 15.12 17.13 16.15
CA THR A 347 16.31 16.25 16.16
C THR A 347 17.12 16.28 17.46
N ALA A 348 16.65 16.98 18.49
CA ALA A 348 17.35 17.17 19.76
C ALA A 348 17.50 15.88 20.58
#